data_AF-A0A2V6I422-F1
#
_entry.id   AF-A0A2V6I422-F1
#
_cell.length_a   1.000
_cell.length_b   1.000
_cell.length_c   1.000
_cell.angle_alpha   90.00
_cell.angle_beta   90.00
_cell.angle_gamma   90.00
#
_symmetry.space_group_name_H-M   'P 1'
#
loop_
_entity.id
_entity.type
_entity.pdbx_description
1 polymer ?
#
loop_
_entity_poly.entity_id
_entity_poly.type
_entity_poly.pdbx_seq_one_letter_code
_entity_poly.pdbx_strand_id
1 'polypeptide(L)'
;MGFALLAYLRTTDPGSQADAPNPDKSKTSKYRNLPIWILAGLLAIFAVRSFCWLLFVDGTELKIQSPVNLGDLGLHITHISLFANGVRLWPSNPIYVFSHHLRYPAGIDLFNALLLKVDVDLIRGLVWVGLVSSVATFYAFYRWGGGFAVAGFLFNGGLAGFQFLRDFKFVDYQDVNNIAWKSIPLTMFVTQRGLLYAIPAGLILLWHWREKYFRASQDRQSGPLPFWVELSLYASMPLFHLHTFMALSIVLVCLFVAGDPQIRGHILTLVLSALIPATFFVWLISDHFLAGSVLEFHPGWAQNEGEFRMSFFRFWFFNFGILVPLVLTLIGLIAWQLYQSHQTRRLELSATIAIGL
;
A
#
# COMPACT_ATOMS: atom_id res chain seq x y z
N MET A 1 16.64 16.43 -8.69
CA MET A 1 15.24 16.50 -9.17
C MET A 1 15.08 16.33 -10.70
N GLY A 2 16.14 16.42 -11.53
CA GLY A 2 16.04 16.28 -13.00
C GLY A 2 16.25 14.87 -13.60
N PHE A 3 16.74 13.88 -12.85
CA PHE A 3 17.06 12.55 -13.41
C PHE A 3 15.92 11.51 -13.30
N ALA A 4 14.94 11.71 -12.41
CA ALA A 4 13.77 10.84 -12.28
C ALA A 4 12.73 11.07 -13.41
N LEU A 5 12.66 12.28 -13.97
CA LEU A 5 11.78 12.60 -15.10
C LEU A 5 12.31 12.03 -16.44
N LEU A 6 13.63 11.89 -16.57
CA LEU A 6 14.26 11.26 -17.74
C LEU A 6 14.10 9.73 -17.74
N ALA A 7 13.99 9.11 -16.57
CA ALA A 7 13.64 7.69 -16.46
C ALA A 7 12.16 7.43 -16.84
N TYR A 8 11.26 8.39 -16.56
CA TYR A 8 9.84 8.33 -16.97
C TYR A 8 9.64 8.39 -18.50
N LEU A 9 10.55 8.99 -19.25
CA LEU A 9 10.45 9.09 -20.72
C LEU A 9 11.17 7.97 -21.48
N ARG A 10 11.88 7.05 -20.79
CA ARG A 10 12.70 6.01 -21.44
C ARG A 10 12.13 4.60 -21.36
N THR A 11 10.99 4.38 -20.71
CA THR A 11 10.27 3.11 -20.76
C THR A 11 9.29 3.11 -21.92
N THR A 12 9.82 2.93 -23.13
CA THR A 12 9.06 2.63 -24.34
C THR A 12 8.22 1.37 -24.15
N ASP A 13 6.97 1.44 -24.60
CA ASP A 13 6.07 0.29 -24.79
C ASP A 13 6.79 -0.85 -25.54
N PRO A 14 6.58 -2.13 -25.17
CA PRO A 14 7.12 -3.24 -25.93
C PRO A 14 6.31 -3.44 -27.22
N GLY A 15 6.98 -3.37 -28.37
CA GLY A 15 6.54 -3.99 -29.62
C GLY A 15 5.49 -3.24 -30.43
N SER A 16 5.94 -2.32 -31.28
CA SER A 16 5.24 -1.99 -32.53
C SER A 16 6.21 -2.32 -33.66
N GLN A 17 6.08 -3.50 -34.27
CA GLN A 17 6.61 -3.72 -35.61
C GLN A 17 6.10 -2.61 -36.53
N ALA A 18 6.95 -2.21 -37.48
CA ALA A 18 6.73 -1.08 -38.36
C ALA A 18 5.53 -1.33 -39.30
N ASP A 19 4.34 -0.91 -38.87
CA ASP A 19 3.19 -0.72 -39.75
C ASP A 19 3.20 0.72 -40.30
N ALA A 20 2.97 0.83 -41.61
CA ALA A 20 2.91 2.08 -42.36
C ALA A 20 2.03 3.16 -41.67
N PRO A 21 2.34 4.46 -41.87
CA PRO A 21 1.67 5.54 -41.15
C PRO A 21 0.21 5.65 -41.60
N ASN A 22 -0.70 5.16 -40.76
CA ASN A 22 -2.13 5.38 -40.91
C ASN A 22 -2.50 6.70 -40.20
N PRO A 23 -2.91 7.77 -40.93
CA PRO A 23 -3.11 9.11 -40.37
C PRO A 23 -4.20 9.20 -39.29
N ASP A 24 -5.09 8.20 -39.20
CA ASP A 24 -6.17 8.14 -38.19
C ASP A 24 -5.74 7.66 -36.79
N LYS A 25 -4.55 7.07 -36.63
CA LYS A 25 -4.03 6.69 -35.30
C LYS A 25 -3.56 7.89 -34.44
N SER A 26 -3.36 9.06 -35.05
CA SER A 26 -2.79 10.23 -34.38
C SER A 26 -3.78 10.96 -33.45
N LYS A 27 -5.07 11.00 -33.81
CA LYS A 27 -6.11 11.69 -33.02
C LYS A 27 -6.59 10.87 -31.82
N THR A 28 -6.61 9.54 -31.94
CA THR A 28 -7.00 8.60 -30.86
C THR A 28 -5.94 8.45 -29.77
N SER A 29 -4.65 8.63 -30.11
CA SER A 29 -3.55 8.60 -29.13
C SER A 29 -3.62 9.73 -28.10
N LYS A 30 -4.08 10.93 -28.51
CA LYS A 30 -4.04 12.15 -27.69
C LYS A 30 -4.95 12.09 -26.45
N TYR A 31 -6.04 11.32 -26.48
CA TYR A 31 -7.01 11.21 -25.38
C TYR A 31 -6.86 9.93 -24.54
N ARG A 32 -6.02 8.98 -24.96
CA ARG A 32 -5.83 7.69 -24.27
C ARG A 32 -5.30 7.87 -22.84
N ASN A 33 -4.54 8.93 -22.59
CA ASN A 33 -3.94 9.22 -21.29
C ASN A 33 -4.79 10.15 -20.41
N LEU A 34 -5.87 10.74 -20.95
CA LEU A 34 -6.69 11.72 -20.22
C LEU A 34 -7.25 11.14 -18.91
N PRO A 35 -7.80 9.89 -18.86
CA PRO A 35 -8.30 9.32 -17.62
C PRO A 35 -7.21 9.18 -16.54
N ILE A 36 -5.99 8.83 -16.93
CA ILE A 36 -4.86 8.68 -16.00
C ILE A 36 -4.46 10.03 -15.41
N TRP A 37 -4.43 11.09 -16.22
CA TRP A 37 -4.15 12.45 -15.75
C TRP A 37 -5.25 12.99 -14.83
N ILE A 38 -6.52 12.65 -15.10
CA ILE A 38 -7.62 12.96 -14.18
C ILE A 38 -7.40 12.26 -12.83
N LEU A 39 -7.09 10.96 -12.83
CA LEU A 39 -6.80 10.22 -11.61
C LEU A 39 -5.58 10.80 -10.86
N ALA A 40 -4.53 11.18 -11.59
CA ALA A 40 -3.36 11.83 -11.01
C ALA A 40 -3.73 13.18 -10.36
N GLY A 41 -4.56 13.98 -11.03
CA GLY A 41 -5.06 15.25 -10.49
C GLY A 41 -5.89 15.06 -9.23
N LEU A 42 -6.78 14.07 -9.20
CA LEU A 42 -7.59 13.75 -8.02
C LEU A 42 -6.73 13.27 -6.84
N LEU A 43 -5.76 12.39 -7.09
CA LEU A 43 -4.82 11.98 -6.04
C LEU A 43 -3.96 13.15 -5.56
N ALA A 44 -3.52 14.04 -6.45
CA ALA A 44 -2.74 15.21 -6.08
C ALA A 44 -3.55 16.18 -5.18
N ILE A 45 -4.80 16.47 -5.55
CA ILE A 45 -5.71 17.27 -4.73
C ILE A 45 -5.90 16.64 -3.35
N PHE A 46 -6.17 15.33 -3.31
CA PHE A 46 -6.26 14.56 -2.07
C PHE A 46 -4.98 14.68 -1.24
N ALA A 47 -3.82 14.37 -1.82
CA ALA A 47 -2.54 14.33 -1.13
C ALA A 47 -2.16 15.69 -0.56
N VAL A 48 -2.29 16.76 -1.37
CA VAL A 48 -2.02 18.13 -0.92
C VAL A 48 -2.98 18.51 0.20
N ARG A 49 -4.29 18.23 0.05
CA ARG A 49 -5.28 18.58 1.07
C ARG A 49 -5.03 17.85 2.38
N SER A 50 -4.72 16.56 2.34
CA SER A 50 -4.56 15.71 3.51
C SER A 50 -3.21 15.91 4.20
N PHE A 51 -2.11 16.01 3.45
CA PHE A 51 -0.78 16.10 4.05
C PHE A 51 -0.38 17.52 4.42
N CYS A 52 -0.71 18.55 3.62
CA CYS A 52 -0.40 19.94 3.98
C CYS A 52 -1.20 20.46 5.19
N TRP A 53 -2.34 19.82 5.50
CA TRP A 53 -3.13 20.08 6.72
C TRP A 53 -3.11 18.90 7.70
N LEU A 54 -2.10 18.03 7.60
CA LEU A 54 -1.93 16.90 8.52
C LEU A 54 -1.72 17.39 9.96
N LEU A 55 -0.85 18.39 10.11
CA LEU A 55 -0.54 19.09 11.35
C LEU A 55 -0.23 20.55 10.99
N PHE A 56 -0.96 21.50 11.57
CA PHE A 56 -0.76 22.92 11.30
C PHE A 56 -0.90 23.74 12.57
N VAL A 57 -0.28 24.91 12.57
CA VAL A 57 -0.34 25.87 13.68
C VAL A 57 -1.49 26.82 13.42
N ASP A 58 -2.38 26.96 14.40
CA ASP A 58 -3.45 27.95 14.41
C ASP A 58 -3.38 28.77 15.71
N GLY A 59 -2.84 29.98 15.62
CA GLY A 59 -2.50 30.80 16.79
C GLY A 59 -1.42 30.11 17.64
N THR A 60 -1.80 29.74 18.86
CA THR A 60 -0.92 29.03 19.82
C THR A 60 -1.18 27.52 19.86
N GLU A 61 -2.12 27.02 19.07
CA GLU A 61 -2.55 25.62 19.08
C GLU A 61 -1.98 24.86 17.88
N LEU A 62 -1.65 23.58 18.11
CA LEU A 62 -1.44 22.62 17.05
C LEU A 62 -2.76 21.95 16.72
N LYS A 63 -3.18 22.06 15.46
CA LYS A 63 -4.44 21.51 14.97
C LYS A 63 -4.19 20.45 13.89
N ILE A 64 -5.15 19.52 13.80
CA ILE A 64 -5.16 18.41 12.86
C ILE A 64 -6.50 18.48 12.13
N GLN A 65 -6.49 18.23 10.81
CA GLN A 65 -7.72 18.30 10.02
C GLN A 65 -8.69 17.14 10.30
N SER A 66 -8.18 15.90 10.36
CA SER A 66 -9.02 14.71 10.44
C SER A 66 -9.07 14.14 11.85
N PRO A 67 -10.26 13.88 12.41
CA PRO A 67 -10.40 13.26 13.73
C PRO A 67 -9.82 11.83 13.75
N VAL A 68 -9.81 11.14 12.60
CA VAL A 68 -9.23 9.79 12.48
C VAL A 68 -7.71 9.81 12.68
N ASN A 69 -7.06 10.93 12.39
CA ASN A 69 -5.62 11.09 12.56
C ASN A 69 -5.25 11.60 13.96
N LEU A 70 -6.20 12.14 14.73
CA LEU A 70 -5.94 12.74 16.04
C LEU A 70 -5.38 11.72 17.04
N GLY A 71 -5.90 10.49 17.03
CA GLY A 71 -5.48 9.43 17.94
C GLY A 71 -4.04 8.95 17.70
N ASP A 72 -3.66 8.74 16.44
CA ASP A 72 -2.37 8.14 16.09
C ASP A 72 -1.25 9.20 15.94
N LEU A 73 -1.56 10.43 15.51
CA LEU A 73 -0.52 11.41 15.20
C LEU A 73 0.31 11.83 16.42
N GLY A 74 -0.32 11.95 17.59
CA GLY A 74 0.38 12.26 18.84
C GLY A 74 1.45 11.22 19.19
N LEU A 75 1.15 9.93 18.95
CA LEU A 75 2.09 8.83 19.12
C LEU A 75 3.29 9.00 18.19
N HIS A 76 3.05 9.29 16.90
CA HIS A 76 4.11 9.46 15.90
C HIS A 76 5.02 10.65 16.20
N ILE A 77 4.44 11.80 16.59
CA ILE A 77 5.21 12.99 16.98
C ILE A 77 6.12 12.65 18.17
N THR A 78 5.59 11.91 19.15
CA THR A 78 6.36 11.46 20.32
C THR A 78 7.53 10.58 19.90
N HIS A 79 7.31 9.58 19.04
CA HIS A 79 8.38 8.71 18.53
C HIS A 79 9.44 9.49 17.75
N ILE A 80 9.02 10.37 16.83
CA ILE A 80 9.94 11.20 16.03
C ILE A 80 10.81 12.04 16.96
N SER A 81 10.22 12.72 17.94
CA SER A 81 10.94 13.53 18.92
C SER A 81 11.91 12.68 19.75
N LEU A 82 11.49 11.50 20.22
CA LEU A 82 12.36 10.60 20.98
C LEU A 82 13.60 10.18 20.17
N PHE A 83 13.40 9.67 18.94
CA PHE A 83 14.51 9.30 18.07
C PHE A 83 15.42 10.50 17.76
N ALA A 84 14.84 11.67 17.49
CA ALA A 84 15.60 12.88 17.17
C ALA A 84 16.35 13.44 18.39
N ASN A 85 15.94 13.14 19.62
CA ASN A 85 16.67 13.56 20.83
C ASN A 85 17.83 12.63 21.20
N GLY A 86 18.08 11.56 20.43
CA GLY A 86 19.23 10.68 20.63
C GLY A 86 19.07 9.72 21.81
N VAL A 87 17.82 9.34 22.13
CA VAL A 87 17.56 8.23 23.07
C VAL A 87 18.14 6.91 22.55
N ARG A 88 18.24 5.90 23.40
CA ARG A 88 18.71 4.57 22.99
C ARG A 88 17.87 4.04 21.83
N LEU A 89 18.52 3.59 20.76
CA LEU A 89 17.90 2.87 19.65
C LEU A 89 17.92 1.38 20.02
N TRP A 90 16.82 0.71 20.32
CA TRP A 90 15.40 1.05 20.22
C TRP A 90 14.83 1.64 21.53
N PRO A 91 13.90 2.63 21.47
CA PRO A 91 13.43 3.32 22.67
C PRO A 91 12.60 2.40 23.57
N SER A 92 12.64 2.70 24.86
CA SER A 92 11.71 2.14 25.83
C SER A 92 10.28 2.47 25.43
N ASN A 93 9.32 1.62 25.78
CA ASN A 93 7.92 1.90 25.47
C ASN A 93 7.47 3.16 26.24
N PRO A 94 7.05 4.24 25.55
CA PRO A 94 6.67 5.48 26.23
C PRO A 94 5.26 5.41 26.85
N ILE A 95 4.49 4.35 26.56
CA ILE A 95 3.08 4.21 26.95
C ILE A 95 2.87 3.07 27.94
N TYR A 96 3.52 1.93 27.74
CA TYR A 96 3.31 0.73 28.56
C TYR A 96 4.46 0.49 29.53
N VAL A 97 4.16 0.61 30.83
CA VAL A 97 5.13 0.41 31.94
C VAL A 97 5.75 -1.00 31.94
N PHE A 98 5.01 -2.01 31.48
CA PHE A 98 5.45 -3.42 31.46
C PHE A 98 6.06 -3.87 30.12
N SER A 99 6.18 -2.96 29.16
CA SER A 99 6.86 -3.22 27.88
C SER A 99 8.21 -2.54 27.94
N HIS A 100 9.29 -3.33 28.02
CA HIS A 100 10.63 -2.74 28.11
C HIS A 100 11.01 -1.99 26.83
N HIS A 101 10.46 -2.38 25.68
CA HIS A 101 10.72 -1.75 24.39
C HIS A 101 9.46 -1.42 23.61
N LEU A 102 9.57 -0.46 22.69
CA LEU A 102 8.48 -0.04 21.81
C LEU A 102 8.05 -1.19 20.86
N ARG A 103 6.78 -1.62 20.96
CA ARG A 103 6.16 -2.63 20.09
C ARG A 103 5.44 -2.00 18.90
N TYR A 104 6.19 -1.40 17.99
CA TYR A 104 5.62 -0.63 16.89
C TYR A 104 6.58 -0.57 15.69
N PRO A 105 6.11 -0.75 14.43
CA PRO A 105 6.95 -0.56 13.26
C PRO A 105 7.25 0.94 13.03
N ALA A 106 8.30 1.43 13.69
CA ALA A 106 8.63 2.85 13.75
C ALA A 106 9.46 3.37 12.56
N GLY A 107 9.56 2.64 11.44
CA GLY A 107 10.45 2.97 10.33
C GLY A 107 10.22 4.36 9.72
N ILE A 108 8.97 4.75 9.47
CA ILE A 108 8.66 6.11 8.96
C ILE A 108 8.94 7.18 10.03
N ASP A 109 8.72 6.88 11.30
CA ASP A 109 8.96 7.83 12.39
C ASP A 109 10.47 8.04 12.58
N LEU A 110 11.27 6.97 12.50
CA LEU A 110 12.73 7.04 12.46
C LEU A 110 13.21 7.86 11.26
N PHE A 111 12.64 7.65 10.07
CA PHE A 111 13.01 8.44 8.88
C PHE A 111 12.71 9.94 9.07
N ASN A 112 11.54 10.29 9.64
CA ASN A 112 11.23 11.68 9.94
C ASN A 112 12.12 12.26 11.04
N ALA A 113 12.55 11.45 12.00
CA ALA A 113 13.52 11.89 13.02
C ALA A 113 14.89 12.20 12.40
N LEU A 114 15.32 11.44 11.39
CA LEU A 114 16.53 11.75 10.62
C LEU A 114 16.38 13.06 9.85
N LEU A 115 15.21 13.33 9.24
CA LEU A 115 14.91 14.62 8.61
C LEU A 115 14.99 15.77 9.63
N LEU A 116 14.43 15.57 10.82
CA LEU A 116 14.49 16.56 11.91
C LEU A 116 15.94 16.81 12.38
N LYS A 117 16.79 15.77 12.37
CA LYS A 117 18.23 15.90 12.68
C LYS A 117 19.04 16.64 11.63
N VAL A 118 18.57 16.71 10.38
CA VAL A 118 19.21 17.50 9.31
C VAL A 118 18.49 18.84 9.08
N ASP A 119 17.86 19.37 10.14
CA ASP A 119 17.21 20.68 10.20
C ASP A 119 15.96 20.86 9.31
N VAL A 120 15.31 19.77 8.90
CA VAL A 120 13.96 19.84 8.33
C VAL A 120 12.96 19.87 9.48
N ASP A 121 12.22 20.97 9.64
CA ASP A 121 11.24 21.08 10.72
C ASP A 121 10.18 19.97 10.64
N LEU A 122 9.62 19.62 11.80
CA LEU A 122 8.69 18.51 11.95
C LEU A 122 7.55 18.57 10.93
N ILE A 123 6.82 19.69 10.86
CA ILE A 123 5.66 19.82 9.98
C ILE A 123 6.08 19.64 8.51
N ARG A 124 7.14 20.30 8.05
CA ARG A 124 7.63 20.13 6.67
C ARG A 124 8.07 18.69 6.40
N GLY A 125 8.75 18.04 7.34
CA GLY A 125 9.14 16.63 7.21
C GLY A 125 7.92 15.73 7.01
N LEU A 126 6.89 15.89 7.84
CA LEU A 126 5.63 15.14 7.73
C LEU A 126 4.96 15.35 6.36
N VAL A 127 4.89 16.60 5.90
CA VAL A 127 4.31 16.98 4.60
C VAL A 127 5.09 16.34 3.45
N TRP A 128 6.41 16.48 3.45
CA TRP A 128 7.27 15.98 2.37
C TRP A 128 7.18 14.46 2.25
N VAL A 129 7.25 13.74 3.36
CA VAL A 129 7.12 12.28 3.37
C VAL A 129 5.75 11.87 2.81
N GLY A 130 4.67 12.50 3.27
CA GLY A 130 3.32 12.22 2.76
C GLY A 130 3.19 12.44 1.25
N LEU A 131 3.63 13.58 0.74
CA LEU A 131 3.54 13.92 -0.69
C LEU A 131 4.42 13.03 -1.57
N VAL A 132 5.66 12.75 -1.16
CA VAL A 132 6.56 11.84 -1.89
C VAL A 132 5.98 10.44 -1.92
N SER A 133 5.46 9.96 -0.78
CA SER A 133 4.77 8.68 -0.71
C SER A 133 3.52 8.64 -1.57
N SER A 134 2.73 9.71 -1.69
CA SER A 134 1.60 9.76 -2.63
C SER A 134 2.02 9.59 -4.09
N VAL A 135 3.12 10.24 -4.51
CA VAL A 135 3.66 10.08 -5.87
C VAL A 135 4.15 8.65 -6.09
N ALA A 136 4.87 8.08 -5.12
CA ALA A 136 5.32 6.71 -5.18
C ALA A 136 4.15 5.71 -5.25
N THR A 137 3.10 5.93 -4.46
CA THR A 137 1.88 5.12 -4.44
C THR A 137 1.15 5.18 -5.77
N PHE A 138 0.99 6.37 -6.36
CA PHE A 138 0.42 6.53 -7.70
C PHE A 138 1.17 5.69 -8.73
N TYR A 139 2.50 5.87 -8.76
CA TYR A 139 3.37 5.15 -9.67
C TYR A 139 3.25 3.64 -9.47
N ALA A 140 3.32 3.17 -8.22
CA ALA A 140 3.27 1.75 -7.90
C ALA A 140 1.94 1.10 -8.30
N PHE A 141 0.80 1.73 -7.97
CA PHE A 141 -0.51 1.25 -8.42
C PHE A 141 -0.64 1.25 -9.93
N TYR A 142 -0.18 2.31 -10.60
CA TYR A 142 -0.24 2.41 -12.05
C TYR A 142 0.59 1.33 -12.73
N ARG A 143 1.81 1.05 -12.24
CA ARG A 143 2.67 -0.03 -12.76
C ARG A 143 2.09 -1.41 -12.48
N TRP A 144 1.49 -1.59 -11.31
CA TRP A 144 0.89 -2.85 -10.92
C TRP A 144 -0.43 -3.10 -11.66
N GLY A 145 -1.49 -2.30 -11.48
CA GLY A 145 -2.80 -2.58 -12.09
C GLY A 145 -3.37 -1.47 -12.97
N GLY A 146 -2.52 -0.58 -13.49
CA GLY A 146 -2.93 0.51 -14.38
C GLY A 146 -3.85 1.53 -13.72
N GLY A 147 -4.61 2.25 -14.54
CA GLY A 147 -5.58 3.24 -14.06
C GLY A 147 -6.69 2.63 -13.19
N PHE A 148 -7.02 1.35 -13.39
CA PHE A 148 -8.03 0.65 -12.60
C PHE A 148 -7.59 0.50 -11.14
N ALA A 149 -6.34 0.10 -10.88
CA ALA A 149 -5.85 -0.03 -9.52
C ALA A 149 -5.74 1.32 -8.80
N VAL A 150 -5.35 2.38 -9.53
CA VAL A 150 -5.36 3.76 -9.01
C VAL A 150 -6.79 4.20 -8.66
N ALA A 151 -7.75 3.95 -9.55
CA ALA A 151 -9.16 4.27 -9.30
C ALA A 151 -9.72 3.47 -8.12
N GLY A 152 -9.41 2.17 -8.02
CA GLY A 152 -9.78 1.33 -6.88
C GLY A 152 -9.22 1.86 -5.56
N PHE A 153 -7.97 2.35 -5.56
CA PHE A 153 -7.39 3.00 -4.38
C PHE A 153 -8.07 4.33 -4.04
N LEU A 154 -8.38 5.19 -5.01
CA LEU A 154 -8.99 6.50 -4.74
C LEU A 154 -10.47 6.41 -4.36
N PHE A 155 -11.20 5.50 -4.98
CA PHE A 155 -12.67 5.43 -4.91
C PHE A 155 -13.16 4.16 -4.19
N ASN A 156 -12.32 3.53 -3.36
CA ASN A 156 -12.84 2.48 -2.48
C ASN A 156 -13.71 3.08 -1.37
N GLY A 157 -14.73 2.33 -1.00
CA GLY A 157 -15.69 2.72 0.01
C GLY A 157 -17.01 1.99 -0.19
N GLY A 158 -17.91 2.17 0.77
CA GLY A 158 -19.24 1.60 0.74
C GLY A 158 -20.26 2.45 -0.01
N LEU A 159 -21.53 2.07 0.08
CA LEU A 159 -22.64 2.78 -0.58
C LEU A 159 -22.90 4.18 -0.02
N ALA A 160 -22.33 4.52 1.15
CA ALA A 160 -22.47 5.84 1.77
C ALA A 160 -22.04 6.99 0.83
N GLY A 161 -20.96 6.81 0.06
CA GLY A 161 -20.49 7.84 -0.88
C GLY A 161 -21.49 8.16 -2.01
N PHE A 162 -22.41 7.26 -2.32
CA PHE A 162 -23.43 7.46 -3.34
C PHE A 162 -24.66 8.23 -2.84
N GLN A 163 -24.78 8.48 -1.52
CA GLN A 163 -25.86 9.33 -0.98
C GLN A 163 -25.83 10.76 -1.53
N PHE A 164 -24.64 11.23 -1.95
CA PHE A 164 -24.48 12.49 -2.67
C PHE A 164 -25.42 12.56 -3.89
N LEU A 165 -25.61 11.46 -4.63
CA LEU A 165 -26.46 11.44 -5.82
C LEU A 165 -27.95 11.60 -5.51
N ARG A 166 -28.35 11.41 -4.24
CA ARG A 166 -29.73 11.61 -3.81
C ARG A 166 -29.99 13.06 -3.40
N ASP A 167 -29.12 13.61 -2.56
CA ASP A 167 -29.38 14.86 -1.86
C ASP A 167 -28.51 16.03 -2.38
N PHE A 168 -27.53 15.77 -3.27
CA PHE A 168 -26.52 16.71 -3.79
C PHE A 168 -25.77 17.50 -2.70
N LYS A 169 -25.69 16.92 -1.50
CA LYS A 169 -25.01 17.49 -0.35
C LYS A 169 -23.70 16.77 -0.09
N PHE A 170 -22.63 17.54 0.04
CA PHE A 170 -21.37 17.03 0.57
C PHE A 170 -21.50 16.91 2.09
N VAL A 171 -21.61 15.67 2.57
CA VAL A 171 -21.64 15.33 3.99
C VAL A 171 -20.32 14.63 4.33
N ASP A 172 -19.71 15.02 5.45
CA ASP A 172 -18.55 14.30 5.97
C ASP A 172 -19.01 13.03 6.66
N TYR A 173 -18.93 11.91 5.94
CA TYR A 173 -19.27 10.58 6.45
C TYR A 173 -18.20 9.98 7.36
N GLN A 174 -17.07 10.68 7.61
CA GLN A 174 -16.06 10.22 8.56
C GLN A 174 -16.49 10.42 10.02
N ASP A 175 -17.37 11.39 10.27
CA ASP A 175 -17.86 11.74 11.61
C ASP A 175 -19.27 11.18 11.88
N VAL A 176 -19.77 10.32 10.98
CA VAL A 176 -21.11 9.73 11.12
C VAL A 176 -21.00 8.38 11.82
N ASN A 177 -21.72 8.25 12.93
CA ASN A 177 -21.60 7.12 13.86
C ASN A 177 -22.11 5.76 13.34
N ASN A 178 -22.61 5.67 12.11
CA ASN A 178 -23.18 4.44 11.54
C ASN A 178 -22.40 3.88 10.33
N ILE A 179 -21.20 4.40 10.03
CA ILE A 179 -20.34 3.92 8.94
C ILE A 179 -19.04 3.35 9.51
N ALA A 180 -18.89 2.04 9.44
CA ALA A 180 -17.73 1.32 9.96
C ALA A 180 -16.55 1.31 8.96
N TRP A 181 -16.82 1.18 7.65
CA TRP A 181 -15.79 1.19 6.62
C TRP A 181 -15.65 2.55 5.97
N LYS A 182 -14.45 3.09 6.12
CA LYS A 182 -14.05 4.38 5.58
C LYS A 182 -12.98 4.15 4.51
N SER A 183 -12.87 5.05 3.54
CA SER A 183 -11.98 4.88 2.40
C SER A 183 -10.51 4.71 2.82
N ILE A 184 -9.81 3.72 2.26
CA ILE A 184 -8.41 3.36 2.55
C ILE A 184 -7.46 4.58 2.50
N PRO A 185 -7.53 5.50 1.51
CA PRO A 185 -6.66 6.67 1.49
C PRO A 185 -6.78 7.51 2.77
N LEU A 186 -7.99 7.73 3.25
CA LEU A 186 -8.23 8.60 4.39
C LEU A 186 -7.98 7.92 5.73
N THR A 187 -8.32 6.65 5.88
CA THR A 187 -8.33 5.98 7.21
C THR A 187 -7.21 5.02 7.45
N MET A 188 -6.43 4.73 6.41
CA MET A 188 -5.23 3.92 6.53
C MET A 188 -4.02 4.67 5.98
N PHE A 189 -4.06 5.14 4.73
CA PHE A 189 -2.86 5.71 4.10
C PHE A 189 -2.40 7.02 4.76
N VAL A 190 -3.32 7.91 5.16
CA VAL A 190 -2.99 9.16 5.84
C VAL A 190 -2.61 8.95 7.32
N THR A 191 -3.27 8.00 7.99
CA THR A 191 -3.18 7.80 9.44
C THR A 191 -2.10 6.79 9.82
N GLN A 192 -2.12 5.60 9.22
CA GLN A 192 -1.13 4.55 9.45
C GLN A 192 0.14 4.86 8.66
N ARG A 193 1.04 5.64 9.28
CA ARG A 193 2.26 6.12 8.63
C ARG A 193 3.11 5.04 8.00
N GLY A 194 3.15 3.83 8.55
CA GLY A 194 3.84 2.68 7.95
C GLY A 194 3.43 2.39 6.50
N LEU A 195 2.17 2.66 6.14
CA LEU A 195 1.64 2.47 4.79
C LEU A 195 2.18 3.47 3.76
N LEU A 196 2.72 4.61 4.20
CA LEU A 196 3.39 5.57 3.33
C LEU A 196 4.63 4.95 2.65
N TYR A 197 5.22 3.93 3.26
CA TYR A 197 6.27 3.12 2.64
C TYR A 197 5.72 1.78 2.12
N ALA A 198 4.90 1.10 2.91
CA ALA A 198 4.54 -0.28 2.64
C ALA A 198 3.66 -0.46 1.39
N ILE A 199 2.73 0.46 1.12
CA ILE A 199 1.91 0.41 -0.11
C ILE A 199 2.79 0.54 -1.35
N PRO A 200 3.56 1.63 -1.54
CA PRO A 200 4.36 1.77 -2.76
C PRO A 200 5.42 0.68 -2.89
N ALA A 201 6.15 0.35 -1.81
CA ALA A 201 7.18 -0.68 -1.86
C ALA A 201 6.60 -2.08 -2.14
N GLY A 202 5.51 -2.45 -1.47
CA GLY A 202 4.85 -3.74 -1.66
C GLY A 202 4.30 -3.91 -3.08
N LEU A 203 3.64 -2.89 -3.62
CA LEU A 203 3.12 -2.92 -4.99
C LEU A 203 4.24 -2.96 -6.04
N ILE A 204 5.35 -2.26 -5.81
CA ILE A 204 6.54 -2.33 -6.67
C ILE A 204 7.13 -3.75 -6.68
N LEU A 205 7.19 -4.42 -5.52
CA LEU A 205 7.64 -5.82 -5.44
C LEU A 205 6.70 -6.77 -6.19
N LEU A 206 5.37 -6.62 -5.99
CA LEU A 206 4.38 -7.40 -6.73
C LEU A 206 4.51 -7.16 -8.24
N TRP A 207 4.59 -5.90 -8.68
CA TRP A 207 4.82 -5.57 -10.07
C TRP A 207 6.12 -6.19 -10.62
N HIS A 208 7.23 -6.09 -9.90
CA HIS A 208 8.52 -6.67 -10.27
C HIS A 208 8.43 -8.19 -10.45
N TRP A 209 7.84 -8.90 -9.49
CA TRP A 209 7.66 -10.35 -9.57
C TRP A 209 6.76 -10.74 -10.74
N ARG A 210 5.68 -9.99 -11.01
CA ARG A 210 4.83 -10.25 -12.17
C ARG A 210 5.60 -10.14 -13.48
N GLU A 211 6.32 -9.05 -13.66
CA GLU A 211 7.10 -8.81 -14.88
C GLU A 211 8.19 -9.86 -15.05
N LYS A 212 8.95 -10.14 -13.98
CA LYS A 212 10.07 -11.07 -14.00
C LYS A 212 9.64 -12.51 -14.27
N TYR A 213 8.55 -12.98 -13.65
CA TYR A 213 8.17 -14.39 -13.72
C TYR A 213 7.22 -14.71 -14.88
N PHE A 214 6.34 -13.79 -15.27
CA PHE A 214 5.26 -14.07 -16.23
C PHE A 214 5.33 -13.29 -17.54
N ARG A 215 6.06 -12.17 -17.61
CA ARG A 215 6.11 -11.33 -18.83
C ARG A 215 7.47 -11.29 -19.53
N ALA A 216 8.55 -11.69 -18.85
CA ALA A 216 9.86 -11.80 -19.48
C ALA A 216 9.86 -12.93 -20.53
N SER A 217 9.75 -12.55 -21.81
CA SER A 217 9.59 -13.49 -22.93
C SER A 217 10.88 -14.18 -23.37
N GLN A 218 12.07 -13.71 -22.99
CA GLN A 218 13.34 -14.36 -23.35
C GLN A 218 14.45 -14.26 -22.30
N ASP A 219 14.41 -13.30 -21.38
CA ASP A 219 15.48 -13.11 -20.39
C ASP A 219 14.94 -12.87 -18.97
N ARG A 220 14.63 -13.97 -18.27
CA ARG A 220 14.13 -13.95 -16.87
C ARG A 220 15.17 -13.45 -15.86
N GLN A 221 16.40 -13.17 -16.30
CA GLN A 221 17.46 -12.62 -15.45
C GLN A 221 17.31 -11.11 -15.23
N SER A 222 16.72 -10.37 -16.16
CA SER A 222 16.53 -8.92 -16.06
C SER A 222 15.10 -8.55 -15.66
N GLY A 223 14.80 -8.63 -14.36
CA GLY A 223 13.58 -8.02 -13.82
C GLY A 223 13.66 -6.48 -13.86
N PRO A 224 12.53 -5.76 -13.71
CA PRO A 224 12.53 -4.30 -13.69
C PRO A 224 13.38 -3.68 -12.57
N LEU A 225 13.56 -4.40 -11.46
CA LEU A 225 14.39 -3.99 -10.34
C LEU A 225 15.66 -4.83 -10.27
N PRO A 226 16.82 -4.22 -9.95
CA PRO A 226 18.00 -4.97 -9.60
C PRO A 226 17.78 -5.69 -8.26
N PHE A 227 18.42 -6.84 -8.08
CA PHE A 227 18.20 -7.72 -6.91
C PHE A 227 18.42 -7.01 -5.57
N TRP A 228 19.40 -6.12 -5.46
CA TRP A 228 19.67 -5.40 -4.21
C TRP A 228 18.51 -4.47 -3.80
N VAL A 229 17.76 -3.90 -4.77
CA VAL A 229 16.56 -3.10 -4.49
C VAL A 229 15.43 -4.00 -4.03
N GLU A 230 15.19 -5.10 -4.75
CA GLU A 230 14.19 -6.12 -4.36
C GLU A 230 14.43 -6.60 -2.93
N LEU A 231 15.67 -6.99 -2.62
CA LEU A 231 16.09 -7.43 -1.30
C LEU A 231 15.91 -6.33 -0.25
N SER A 232 16.34 -5.10 -0.53
CA SER A 232 16.25 -3.99 0.42
C SER A 232 14.80 -3.63 0.75
N LEU A 233 13.92 -3.62 -0.26
CA LEU A 233 12.50 -3.34 -0.06
C LEU A 233 11.82 -4.45 0.74
N TYR A 234 12.06 -5.72 0.38
CA TYR A 234 11.45 -6.86 1.06
C TYR A 234 11.97 -7.01 2.50
N ALA A 235 13.30 -6.96 2.69
CA ALA A 235 13.92 -7.17 3.99
C ALA A 235 13.63 -6.05 5.00
N SER A 236 13.51 -4.79 4.56
CA SER A 236 13.19 -3.66 5.45
C SER A 236 11.69 -3.53 5.75
N MET A 237 10.83 -4.21 5.00
CA MET A 237 9.37 -4.12 5.15
C MET A 237 8.86 -4.27 6.59
N PRO A 238 9.35 -5.20 7.44
CA PRO A 238 8.88 -5.32 8.83
C PRO A 238 9.05 -4.04 9.64
N LEU A 239 10.15 -3.31 9.41
CA LEU A 239 10.43 -2.06 10.11
C LEU A 239 9.34 -0.98 9.86
N PHE A 240 8.69 -1.04 8.70
CA PHE A 240 7.66 -0.09 8.29
C PHE A 240 6.23 -0.64 8.46
N HIS A 241 6.00 -1.91 8.12
CA HIS A 241 4.68 -2.52 8.21
C HIS A 241 4.75 -4.07 8.18
N LEU A 242 4.62 -4.69 9.35
CA LEU A 242 4.72 -6.14 9.53
C LEU A 242 3.68 -6.92 8.71
N HIS A 243 2.43 -6.48 8.68
CA HIS A 243 1.37 -7.19 7.95
C HIS A 243 1.61 -7.22 6.43
N THR A 244 2.22 -6.17 5.88
CA THR A 244 2.58 -6.16 4.45
C THR A 244 3.71 -7.14 4.18
N PHE A 245 4.71 -7.22 5.07
CA PHE A 245 5.76 -8.22 4.98
C PHE A 245 5.19 -9.66 5.03
N MET A 246 4.24 -9.93 5.92
CA MET A 246 3.56 -11.23 5.99
C MET A 246 2.79 -11.54 4.71
N ALA A 247 2.01 -10.59 4.18
CA ALA A 247 1.26 -10.76 2.95
C ALA A 247 2.19 -11.06 1.75
N LEU A 248 3.29 -10.32 1.61
CA LEU A 248 4.31 -10.57 0.59
C LEU A 248 4.98 -11.94 0.77
N SER A 249 5.23 -12.36 1.99
CA SER A 249 5.81 -13.68 2.29
C SER A 249 4.86 -14.81 1.92
N ILE A 250 3.54 -14.64 2.13
CA ILE A 250 2.53 -15.59 1.67
C ILE A 250 2.54 -15.69 0.13
N VAL A 251 2.61 -14.54 -0.56
CA VAL A 251 2.74 -14.52 -2.04
C VAL A 251 3.99 -15.28 -2.48
N LEU A 252 5.15 -15.03 -1.86
CA LEU A 252 6.39 -15.74 -2.16
C LEU A 252 6.28 -17.25 -1.93
N VAL A 253 5.60 -17.69 -0.86
CA VAL A 253 5.33 -19.11 -0.61
C VAL A 253 4.47 -19.69 -1.73
N CYS A 254 3.39 -19.01 -2.13
CA CYS A 254 2.54 -19.45 -3.24
C CYS A 254 3.34 -19.57 -4.55
N LEU A 255 4.19 -18.58 -4.85
CA LEU A 255 5.05 -18.58 -6.04
C LEU A 255 6.14 -19.66 -5.97
N PHE A 256 6.66 -19.97 -4.78
CA PHE A 256 7.63 -21.05 -4.60
C PHE A 256 6.97 -22.42 -4.86
N VAL A 257 5.78 -22.64 -4.31
CA VAL A 257 5.05 -23.90 -4.47
C VAL A 257 4.62 -24.10 -5.93
N ALA A 258 4.01 -23.08 -6.54
CA ALA A 258 3.46 -23.16 -7.90
C ALA A 258 4.49 -22.91 -9.01
N GLY A 259 5.59 -22.22 -8.72
CA GLY A 259 6.58 -21.80 -9.70
C GLY A 259 7.50 -22.93 -10.19
N ASP A 260 8.17 -22.66 -11.31
CA ASP A 260 9.19 -23.55 -11.87
C ASP A 260 10.53 -23.49 -11.08
N PRO A 261 11.52 -24.35 -11.39
CA PRO A 261 12.78 -24.38 -10.67
C PRO A 261 13.56 -23.05 -10.65
N GLN A 262 13.42 -22.20 -11.68
CA GLN A 262 14.11 -20.90 -11.73
C GLN A 262 13.48 -19.92 -10.74
N ILE A 263 12.14 -19.85 -10.72
CA ILE A 263 11.39 -19.03 -9.76
C ILE A 263 11.72 -19.47 -8.34
N ARG A 264 11.71 -20.79 -8.08
CA ARG A 264 12.06 -21.37 -6.77
C ARG A 264 13.48 -21.00 -6.34
N GLY A 265 14.45 -21.10 -7.24
CA GLY A 265 15.83 -20.73 -6.98
C GLY A 265 15.97 -19.26 -6.57
N HIS A 266 15.38 -18.35 -7.34
CA HIS A 266 15.43 -16.92 -7.03
C HIS A 266 14.73 -16.59 -5.70
N ILE A 267 13.54 -17.14 -5.45
CA ILE A 267 12.81 -16.92 -4.20
C ILE A 267 13.63 -17.44 -3.01
N LEU A 268 14.25 -18.61 -3.13
CA LEU A 268 15.11 -19.15 -2.08
C LEU A 268 16.28 -18.20 -1.81
N THR A 269 16.95 -17.69 -2.86
CA THR A 269 18.02 -16.70 -2.70
C THR A 269 17.53 -15.42 -2.02
N LEU A 270 16.38 -14.88 -2.43
CA LEU A 270 15.79 -13.67 -1.82
C LEU A 270 15.49 -13.90 -0.34
N VAL A 271 14.78 -14.97 0.00
CA VAL A 271 14.37 -15.28 1.38
C VAL A 271 15.58 -15.54 2.27
N LEU A 272 16.55 -16.34 1.82
CA LEU A 272 17.78 -16.60 2.58
C LEU A 272 18.59 -15.32 2.79
N SER A 273 18.68 -14.45 1.78
CA SER A 273 19.37 -13.16 1.90
C SER A 273 18.63 -12.19 2.82
N ALA A 274 17.30 -12.23 2.82
CA ALA A 274 16.46 -11.38 3.65
C ALA A 274 16.32 -11.88 5.09
N LEU A 275 16.65 -13.15 5.37
CA LEU A 275 16.41 -13.79 6.66
C LEU A 275 17.00 -12.98 7.82
N ILE A 276 18.31 -12.71 7.78
CA ILE A 276 18.99 -11.96 8.85
C ILE A 276 18.39 -10.55 9.04
N PRO A 277 18.34 -9.67 8.02
CA PRO A 277 17.83 -8.32 8.21
C PRO A 277 16.33 -8.28 8.55
N ALA A 278 15.49 -9.10 7.91
CA ALA A 278 14.06 -9.12 8.19
C ALA A 278 13.78 -9.65 9.61
N THR A 279 14.43 -10.74 10.02
CA THR A 279 14.31 -11.26 11.39
C THR A 279 14.78 -10.24 12.42
N PHE A 280 15.87 -9.52 12.16
CA PHE A 280 16.32 -8.44 13.03
C PHE A 280 15.25 -7.35 13.19
N PHE A 281 14.63 -6.90 12.10
CA PHE A 281 13.56 -5.89 12.20
C PHE A 281 12.31 -6.42 12.87
N VAL A 282 11.91 -7.68 12.64
CA VAL A 282 10.78 -8.30 13.37
C VAL A 282 11.09 -8.37 14.85
N TRP A 283 12.29 -8.83 15.22
CA TRP A 283 12.76 -8.88 16.61
C TRP A 283 12.70 -7.50 17.26
N LEU A 284 13.12 -6.45 16.55
CA LEU A 284 13.13 -5.07 17.02
C LEU A 284 11.71 -4.54 17.32
N ILE A 285 10.78 -4.72 16.39
CA ILE A 285 9.42 -4.16 16.50
C ILE A 285 8.48 -4.99 17.39
N SER A 286 8.86 -6.24 17.70
CA SER A 286 8.05 -7.18 18.48
C SER A 286 8.47 -7.29 19.94
N ASP A 287 9.33 -6.37 20.40
CA ASP A 287 9.95 -6.43 21.73
C ASP A 287 10.62 -7.80 21.94
N HIS A 288 11.58 -8.13 21.09
CA HIS A 288 12.36 -9.35 21.16
C HIS A 288 11.51 -10.63 21.04
N PHE A 289 10.46 -10.61 20.22
CA PHE A 289 9.45 -11.67 20.06
C PHE A 289 8.52 -11.89 21.26
N LEU A 290 8.41 -10.93 22.19
CA LEU A 290 7.49 -11.01 23.33
C LEU A 290 6.05 -10.56 23.00
N ALA A 291 5.79 -10.08 21.79
CA ALA A 291 4.44 -9.75 21.34
C ALA A 291 3.56 -11.03 21.24
N GLY A 292 2.48 -11.09 22.03
CA GLY A 292 1.68 -12.31 22.23
C GLY A 292 0.78 -12.73 21.06
N SER A 293 0.43 -11.81 20.14
CA SER A 293 -0.26 -12.13 18.89
C SER A 293 0.03 -11.07 17.83
N VAL A 294 0.11 -11.51 16.57
CA VAL A 294 0.32 -10.65 15.39
C VAL A 294 -0.97 -10.50 14.56
N LEU A 295 -1.89 -11.46 14.70
CA LEU A 295 -3.13 -11.50 13.93
C LEU A 295 -4.27 -12.02 14.81
N GLU A 296 -5.34 -11.27 14.86
CA GLU A 296 -6.58 -11.65 15.54
C GLU A 296 -7.74 -11.43 14.57
N PHE A 297 -8.56 -12.46 14.37
CA PHE A 297 -9.61 -12.44 13.36
C PHE A 297 -10.97 -12.18 13.99
N HIS A 298 -11.51 -10.98 13.75
CA HIS A 298 -12.81 -10.55 14.27
C HIS A 298 -13.74 -10.09 13.13
N PRO A 299 -14.36 -11.03 12.40
CA PRO A 299 -15.24 -10.68 11.28
C PRO A 299 -16.49 -9.97 11.81
N GLY A 300 -16.76 -8.78 11.28
CA GLY A 300 -17.91 -7.98 11.71
C GLY A 300 -17.80 -7.50 13.15
N TRP A 301 -16.59 -7.25 13.67
CA TRP A 301 -16.36 -6.82 15.06
C TRP A 301 -17.21 -5.61 15.49
N ALA A 302 -17.48 -4.68 14.57
CA ALA A 302 -18.34 -3.51 14.82
C ALA A 302 -19.83 -3.76 14.53
N GLN A 303 -20.21 -4.90 13.94
CA GLN A 303 -21.58 -5.13 13.42
C GLN A 303 -22.65 -5.11 14.53
N ASN A 304 -22.29 -5.47 15.75
CA ASN A 304 -23.23 -5.57 16.86
C ASN A 304 -23.05 -4.47 17.91
N GLU A 305 -22.16 -3.50 17.66
CA GLU A 305 -21.76 -2.48 18.62
C GLU A 305 -22.50 -1.17 18.41
N GLY A 306 -23.16 -0.66 19.45
CA GLY A 306 -23.74 0.69 19.50
C GLY A 306 -24.48 1.13 18.24
N GLU A 307 -24.04 2.28 17.69
CA GLU A 307 -24.64 2.93 16.52
C GLU A 307 -24.23 2.28 15.17
N PHE A 308 -23.27 1.35 15.18
CA PHE A 308 -22.92 0.53 14.02
C PHE A 308 -23.83 -0.69 13.87
N ARG A 309 -24.73 -0.93 14.83
CA ARG A 309 -25.59 -2.11 14.85
C ARG A 309 -26.48 -2.18 13.61
N MET A 310 -26.26 -3.20 12.79
CA MET A 310 -27.10 -3.45 11.60
C MET A 310 -27.14 -4.94 11.22
N SER A 311 -28.11 -5.31 10.38
CA SER A 311 -28.21 -6.69 9.88
C SER A 311 -27.00 -7.05 9.02
N PHE A 312 -26.65 -8.34 8.97
CA PHE A 312 -25.43 -8.84 8.31
C PHE A 312 -25.24 -8.27 6.90
N PHE A 313 -26.18 -8.49 5.99
CA PHE A 313 -26.05 -7.99 4.61
C PHE A 313 -25.99 -6.48 4.54
N ARG A 314 -26.75 -5.78 5.39
CA ARG A 314 -26.72 -4.31 5.43
C ARG A 314 -25.35 -3.82 5.89
N PHE A 315 -24.74 -4.46 6.89
CA PHE A 315 -23.37 -4.17 7.33
C PHE A 315 -22.40 -4.28 6.18
N TRP A 316 -22.35 -5.44 5.53
CA TRP A 316 -21.33 -5.69 4.50
C TRP A 316 -21.54 -4.84 3.24
N PHE A 317 -22.75 -4.71 2.72
CA PHE A 317 -22.99 -3.89 1.52
C PHE A 317 -22.88 -2.39 1.78
N PHE A 318 -23.37 -1.90 2.92
CA PHE A 318 -23.30 -0.47 3.21
C PHE A 318 -21.85 0.00 3.40
N ASN A 319 -21.01 -0.85 3.99
CA ASN A 319 -19.62 -0.56 4.29
C ASN A 319 -18.65 -0.91 3.15
N PHE A 320 -18.82 -2.06 2.49
CA PHE A 320 -17.88 -2.56 1.47
C PHE A 320 -18.44 -2.53 0.04
N GLY A 321 -19.69 -2.09 -0.13
CA GLY A 321 -20.34 -2.03 -1.45
C GLY A 321 -20.45 -3.40 -2.10
N ILE A 322 -20.22 -3.45 -3.41
CA ILE A 322 -20.21 -4.68 -4.21
C ILE A 322 -18.86 -5.39 -4.22
N LEU A 323 -17.88 -4.94 -3.42
CA LEU A 323 -16.55 -5.55 -3.41
C LEU A 323 -16.60 -7.02 -3.00
N VAL A 324 -17.37 -7.36 -1.97
CA VAL A 324 -17.51 -8.75 -1.49
C VAL A 324 -18.01 -9.69 -2.59
N PRO A 325 -19.16 -9.41 -3.27
CA PRO A 325 -19.59 -10.28 -4.36
C PRO A 325 -18.64 -10.28 -5.56
N LEU A 326 -17.96 -9.17 -5.86
CA LEU A 326 -16.95 -9.13 -6.93
C LEU A 326 -15.74 -10.04 -6.61
N VAL A 327 -15.25 -10.01 -5.37
CA VAL A 327 -14.15 -10.88 -4.91
C VAL A 327 -14.58 -12.34 -4.96
N LEU A 328 -15.78 -12.68 -4.48
CA LEU A 328 -16.30 -14.05 -4.57
C LEU A 328 -16.46 -14.52 -6.02
N THR A 329 -16.93 -13.64 -6.90
CA THR A 329 -17.06 -13.92 -8.34
C THR A 329 -15.69 -14.16 -8.96
N LEU A 330 -14.70 -13.33 -8.64
CA LEU A 330 -13.33 -13.49 -9.12
C LEU A 330 -12.73 -14.83 -8.65
N ILE A 331 -12.87 -15.17 -7.36
CA ILE A 331 -12.42 -16.47 -6.83
C ILE A 331 -13.11 -17.62 -7.55
N GLY A 332 -14.42 -17.52 -7.79
CA GLY A 332 -15.19 -18.52 -8.52
C GLY A 332 -14.72 -18.69 -9.98
N LEU A 333 -14.47 -17.58 -10.68
CA LEU A 333 -13.94 -17.58 -12.04
C LEU A 333 -12.52 -18.18 -12.09
N ILE A 334 -11.68 -17.88 -11.11
CA ILE A 334 -10.34 -18.45 -10.97
C ILE A 334 -10.43 -19.96 -10.74
N ALA A 335 -11.24 -20.40 -9.78
CA ALA A 335 -11.43 -21.82 -9.48
C ALA A 335 -11.98 -22.58 -10.70
N TRP A 336 -12.90 -21.97 -11.43
CA TRP A 336 -13.46 -22.50 -12.67
C TRP A 336 -12.41 -22.63 -13.78
N GLN A 337 -11.60 -21.59 -14.00
CA GLN A 337 -10.49 -21.63 -14.97
C GLN A 337 -9.46 -22.70 -14.60
N LEU A 338 -9.12 -22.83 -13.31
CA LEU A 338 -8.23 -23.88 -12.82
C LEU A 338 -8.81 -25.28 -13.05
N TYR A 339 -10.11 -25.47 -12.78
CA TYR A 339 -10.81 -26.73 -13.05
C TYR A 339 -10.80 -27.09 -14.54
N GLN A 340 -11.08 -26.13 -15.43
CA GLN A 340 -11.01 -26.36 -16.87
C GLN A 340 -9.57 -26.65 -17.34
N SER A 341 -8.57 -25.95 -16.80
CA SER A 341 -7.15 -26.19 -17.13
C SER A 341 -6.65 -27.55 -16.64
N HIS A 342 -7.32 -28.19 -15.67
CA HIS A 342 -7.02 -29.55 -15.26
C HIS A 342 -7.29 -30.59 -16.37
N GLN A 343 -8.09 -30.27 -17.40
CA GLN A 343 -8.21 -31.05 -18.63
C GLN A 343 -7.11 -30.76 -19.67
N THR A 344 -6.34 -29.69 -19.52
CA THR A 344 -5.26 -29.27 -20.45
C THR A 344 -4.08 -28.63 -19.69
N ARG A 345 -3.19 -29.49 -19.17
CA ARG A 345 -1.82 -29.23 -18.62
C ARG A 345 -1.54 -27.94 -17.80
N ARG A 346 -1.18 -28.19 -16.53
CA ARG A 346 -0.28 -27.51 -15.56
C ARG A 346 -0.46 -26.01 -15.25
N LEU A 347 -0.93 -25.76 -14.02
CA LEU A 347 -0.40 -24.92 -12.90
C LEU A 347 0.30 -23.56 -13.13
N GLU A 348 0.61 -23.14 -14.35
CA GLU A 348 1.18 -21.82 -14.66
C GLU A 348 0.17 -20.67 -14.43
N LEU A 349 -1.13 -20.99 -14.46
CA LEU A 349 -2.22 -20.04 -14.22
C LEU A 349 -2.26 -19.55 -12.76
N SER A 350 -2.02 -20.43 -11.78
CA SER A 350 -2.19 -20.13 -10.35
C SER A 350 -1.24 -19.03 -9.87
N ALA A 351 -0.01 -19.03 -10.39
CA ALA A 351 1.04 -18.10 -10.01
C ALA A 351 0.85 -16.72 -10.70
N THR A 352 0.34 -16.71 -11.95
CA THR A 352 -0.03 -15.49 -12.68
C THR A 352 -1.16 -14.74 -11.97
N ILE A 353 -2.06 -15.46 -11.32
CA ILE A 353 -3.24 -14.91 -10.63
C ILE A 353 -2.89 -14.35 -9.24
N ALA A 354 -1.93 -14.95 -8.52
CA ALA A 354 -1.49 -14.49 -7.20
C ALA A 354 -0.86 -13.08 -7.21
N ILE A 355 -0.33 -12.63 -8.36
CA ILE A 355 0.31 -11.31 -8.51
C ILE A 355 -0.62 -10.29 -9.19
N GLY A 356 -1.86 -10.67 -9.48
CA GLY A 356 -2.84 -9.80 -10.12
C GLY A 356 -2.60 -9.66 -11.63
N LEU A 357 -3.65 -9.93 -12.40
CA LEU A 357 -3.77 -9.54 -13.81
C LEU A 357 -3.25 -8.10 -14.04
#